data_AF-A0A821LBH5-F1
#
_entry.id   AF-A0A821LBH5-F1
#
_cell.length_a   1.000
_cell.length_b   1.000
_cell.length_c   1.000
_cell.angle_alpha   90.00
_cell.angle_beta   90.00
_cell.angle_gamma   90.00
#
_symmetry.space_group_name_H-M   'P 1'
#
loop_
_entity.id
_entity.type
_entity.pdbx_description
1 polymer ?
#
loop_
_entity_poly.entity_id
_entity_poly.type
_entity_poly.pdbx_seq_one_letter_code
_entity_poly.pdbx_strand_id
1 'polypeptide(L)'
;MFRRATDDPIKPCSCGFGDIKAIIKHNGRQPGFDYCPNINKLDNHVDCPSFNAVCHEDEPCKPYWRLIKGSIKQIRHWCLMGEIEEVNYFIRPKLTIRTRFDEKVTIHFYLEEDKTPPTFSFTDALIGHTILIMDAEKHDFLDGSIGVRQEYGDLVVIFKCSMQTLIKTFGSMMAPPACFQCEAKPSSPTQNSSLEKKENPVSADLSSHGNQDSQPASASLSLKKCARCQIAFYCSKLCQTQHWKDSHKKLCSSMKYLQLLRELDFTSTSVISVNG
;
A
#
# COMPACT_ATOMS: atom_id res chain seq x y z
N MET A 1 12.70 29.66 -9.97
CA MET A 1 12.19 29.49 -8.59
C MET A 1 10.98 28.57 -8.69
N PHE A 2 11.20 27.25 -8.64
CA PHE A 2 10.13 26.26 -8.84
C PHE A 2 9.23 26.25 -7.61
N ARG A 3 7.93 26.58 -7.79
CA ARG A 3 6.90 26.33 -6.79
C ARG A 3 6.80 24.81 -6.63
N ARG A 4 7.09 24.29 -5.43
CA ARG A 4 6.73 22.91 -5.06
C ARG A 4 5.21 22.81 -5.19
N ALA A 5 4.74 21.73 -5.81
CA ALA A 5 3.36 21.31 -5.67
C ALA A 5 3.08 21.26 -4.17
N THR A 6 2.06 21.99 -3.74
CA THR A 6 1.44 21.74 -2.43
C THR A 6 0.83 20.36 -2.56
N ASP A 7 1.59 19.34 -2.16
CA ASP A 7 1.04 18.00 -1.96
C ASP A 7 -0.08 18.18 -0.94
N ASP A 8 -1.34 18.12 -1.40
CA ASP A 8 -2.49 18.13 -0.51
C ASP A 8 -2.27 17.05 0.56
N PRO A 9 -2.54 17.33 1.85
CA PRO A 9 -2.46 16.29 2.87
C PRO A 9 -3.36 15.13 2.43
N ILE A 10 -2.82 13.92 2.43
CA ILE A 10 -3.60 12.70 2.19
C ILE A 10 -4.77 12.76 3.14
N LYS A 11 -5.97 12.96 2.60
CA LYS A 11 -7.17 13.07 3.43
C LYS A 11 -7.30 11.77 4.23
N PRO A 12 -7.74 11.83 5.49
CA PRO A 12 -8.05 10.63 6.25
C PRO A 12 -9.04 9.76 5.46
N CYS A 13 -9.15 8.47 5.81
CA CYS A 13 -10.07 7.53 5.18
C CYS A 13 -11.36 8.22 4.70
N SER A 14 -11.70 8.07 3.42
CA SER A 14 -12.88 8.71 2.79
C SER A 14 -14.22 8.31 3.44
N CYS A 15 -14.18 7.37 4.39
CA CYS A 15 -15.27 6.98 5.26
C CYS A 15 -15.63 8.00 6.36
N GLY A 16 -14.90 9.10 6.52
CA GLY A 16 -15.20 10.16 7.50
C GLY A 16 -14.60 9.95 8.89
N PHE A 17 -13.75 8.94 9.08
CA PHE A 17 -12.96 8.77 10.30
C PHE A 17 -12.01 9.96 10.48
N GLY A 18 -12.11 10.65 11.62
CA GLY A 18 -11.36 11.90 11.89
C GLY A 18 -12.18 13.19 11.75
N ASP A 19 -13.41 13.15 11.24
CA ASP A 19 -14.32 14.31 11.31
C ASP A 19 -15.02 14.36 12.68
N ILE A 20 -14.39 15.06 13.63
CA ILE A 20 -14.86 15.21 15.03
C ILE A 20 -16.32 15.69 15.10
N LYS A 21 -16.84 16.40 14.08
CA LYS A 21 -18.22 16.90 14.05
C LYS A 21 -19.26 15.80 13.78
N ALA A 22 -18.88 14.69 13.15
CA ALA A 22 -19.79 13.58 12.85
C ALA A 22 -19.95 12.60 14.04
N ILE A 23 -18.97 12.54 14.93
CA ILE A 23 -18.93 11.61 16.08
C ILE A 23 -20.08 11.86 17.08
N ILE A 24 -20.56 13.11 17.18
CA ILE A 24 -21.59 13.51 18.15
C ILE A 24 -23.01 13.03 17.76
N LYS A 25 -23.26 12.63 16.50
CA LYS A 25 -24.61 12.32 16.01
C LYS A 25 -25.11 10.88 16.26
N HIS A 26 -24.27 9.97 16.73
CA HIS A 26 -24.66 8.57 16.92
C HIS A 26 -24.72 8.17 18.39
N ASN A 27 -25.80 8.56 19.08
CA ASN A 27 -26.40 7.91 20.27
C ASN A 27 -25.49 6.99 21.13
N GLY A 28 -24.36 7.48 21.63
CA GLY A 28 -23.55 6.78 22.64
C GLY A 28 -22.93 5.43 22.23
N ARG A 29 -23.01 5.01 20.96
CA ARG A 29 -22.17 3.92 20.40
C ARG A 29 -21.16 4.60 19.50
N GLN A 30 -19.88 4.64 19.87
CA GLN A 30 -18.83 5.25 19.05
C GLN A 30 -18.80 4.58 17.66
N PRO A 31 -19.34 5.22 16.61
CA PRO A 31 -19.31 4.64 15.28
C PRO A 31 -17.93 4.94 14.72
N GLY A 32 -17.17 3.90 14.39
CA GLY A 32 -16.01 4.05 13.54
C GLY A 32 -14.67 3.58 14.09
N PHE A 33 -14.54 3.08 15.32
CA PHE A 33 -13.27 2.45 15.74
C PHE A 33 -13.16 0.98 15.30
N ASP A 34 -14.26 0.23 15.31
CA ASP A 34 -14.24 -1.23 15.09
C ASP A 34 -14.50 -1.64 13.62
N TYR A 35 -14.88 -0.70 12.76
CA TYR A 35 -15.22 -0.99 11.36
C TYR A 35 -14.88 0.17 10.42
N CYS A 36 -14.30 -0.17 9.27
CA CYS A 36 -14.06 0.73 8.15
C CYS A 36 -14.68 0.12 6.88
N PRO A 37 -15.47 0.87 6.10
CA PRO A 37 -16.01 0.38 4.84
C PRO A 37 -14.94 0.29 3.72
N ASN A 38 -13.76 0.87 3.94
CA ASN A 38 -12.68 0.81 2.97
C ASN A 38 -11.98 -0.55 3.04
N ILE A 39 -12.02 -1.31 1.94
CA ILE A 39 -11.36 -2.61 1.84
C ILE A 39 -9.87 -2.50 1.49
N ASN A 40 -9.40 -1.33 1.06
CA ASN A 40 -7.97 -1.08 0.88
C ASN A 40 -7.32 -0.95 2.25
N LYS A 41 -6.54 -1.97 2.63
CA LYS A 41 -5.88 -2.09 3.94
C LYS A 41 -5.07 -0.86 4.33
N LEU A 42 -4.35 -0.23 3.40
CA LEU A 42 -3.55 0.97 3.71
C LEU A 42 -4.40 2.24 3.92
N ASP A 43 -5.63 2.25 3.41
CA ASP A 43 -6.58 3.35 3.60
C ASP A 43 -7.64 3.04 4.68
N ASN A 44 -7.75 1.78 5.10
CA ASN A 44 -8.65 1.29 6.13
C ASN A 44 -8.16 1.76 7.50
N HIS A 45 -8.97 2.52 8.24
CA HIS A 45 -8.56 3.08 9.55
C HIS A 45 -8.59 2.08 10.70
N VAL A 46 -9.03 0.85 10.47
CA VAL A 46 -8.95 -0.25 11.43
C VAL A 46 -7.71 -1.10 11.18
N ASP A 47 -7.34 -1.35 9.93
CA ASP A 47 -6.07 -2.04 9.59
C ASP A 47 -4.88 -1.09 9.73
N CYS A 48 -5.06 0.19 9.38
CA CYS A 48 -4.06 1.24 9.39
C CYS A 48 -4.59 2.46 10.18
N PRO A 49 -4.63 2.37 11.52
CA PRO A 49 -5.24 3.37 12.40
C PRO A 49 -4.42 4.66 12.52
N SER A 50 -5.04 5.68 13.12
CA SER A 50 -4.29 6.84 13.63
C SER A 50 -3.48 6.41 14.85
N PHE A 51 -2.37 7.09 15.11
CA PHE A 51 -1.55 6.81 16.29
C PHE A 51 -2.34 7.01 17.58
N ASN A 52 -3.22 8.00 17.64
CA ASN A 52 -4.11 8.19 18.80
C ASN A 52 -5.03 6.99 19.07
N ALA A 53 -5.39 6.21 18.04
CA ALA A 53 -6.23 5.02 18.16
C ALA A 53 -5.45 3.72 18.43
N VAL A 54 -4.12 3.77 18.42
CA VAL A 54 -3.25 2.65 18.79
C VAL A 54 -3.26 2.44 20.31
N CYS A 55 -3.22 1.18 20.74
CA CYS A 55 -3.18 0.80 22.16
C CYS A 55 -1.85 1.21 22.82
N HIS A 56 -1.85 1.44 24.13
CA HIS A 56 -0.61 1.42 24.91
C HIS A 56 -0.18 -0.03 25.12
N GLU A 57 1.14 -0.27 25.22
CA GLU A 57 1.73 -1.62 25.41
C GLU A 57 1.15 -2.35 26.62
N ASP A 58 0.79 -1.62 27.68
CA ASP A 58 0.22 -2.18 28.91
C ASP A 58 -1.33 -2.22 28.90
N GLU A 59 -1.97 -1.68 27.86
CA GLU A 59 -3.42 -1.50 27.81
C GLU A 59 -4.05 -2.10 26.53
N PRO A 60 -4.51 -3.37 26.58
CA PRO A 60 -5.15 -4.00 25.45
C PRO A 60 -6.46 -3.28 25.09
N CYS A 61 -6.59 -2.87 23.83
CA CYS A 61 -7.71 -2.05 23.37
C CYS A 61 -8.45 -2.67 22.18
N LYS A 62 -9.72 -2.29 22.02
CA LYS A 62 -10.51 -2.65 20.84
C LYS A 62 -10.08 -1.81 19.63
N PRO A 63 -10.17 -2.35 18.40
CA PRO A 63 -10.70 -3.67 18.04
C PRO A 63 -9.67 -4.81 18.08
N TYR A 64 -8.42 -4.53 18.44
CA TYR A 64 -7.29 -5.45 18.30
C TYR A 64 -7.29 -6.58 19.33
N TRP A 65 -7.77 -6.29 20.53
CA TRP A 65 -7.79 -7.22 21.64
C TRP A 65 -9.22 -7.52 22.10
N ARG A 66 -9.44 -8.75 22.58
CA ARG A 66 -10.72 -9.19 23.15
C ARG A 66 -10.51 -10.15 24.31
N LEU A 67 -11.33 -10.01 25.35
CA LEU A 67 -11.43 -11.01 26.43
C LEU A 67 -12.21 -12.23 25.93
N ILE A 68 -11.53 -13.37 25.80
CA ILE A 68 -12.11 -14.64 25.36
C ILE A 68 -11.87 -15.69 26.43
N LYS A 69 -12.95 -16.23 27.02
CA LYS A 69 -12.90 -17.27 28.06
C LYS A 69 -11.95 -16.92 29.23
N GLY A 70 -11.93 -15.65 29.65
CA GLY A 70 -11.10 -15.18 30.76
C GLY A 70 -9.66 -14.82 30.39
N SER A 71 -9.25 -14.95 29.12
CA SER A 71 -7.92 -14.52 28.65
C SER A 71 -8.04 -13.39 27.63
N ILE A 72 -7.20 -12.37 27.76
CA ILE A 72 -7.07 -11.31 26.77
C ILE A 72 -6.27 -11.88 25.59
N LYS A 73 -6.84 -11.80 24.39
CA LYS A 73 -6.23 -12.32 23.16
C LYS A 73 -6.22 -11.24 22.08
N GLN A 74 -5.11 -11.14 21.36
CA GLN A 74 -5.03 -10.39 20.12
C GLN A 74 -5.86 -11.16 19.09
N ILE A 75 -6.86 -10.48 18.55
CA ILE A 75 -7.81 -11.04 17.57
C ILE A 75 -7.69 -10.34 16.21
N ARG A 76 -6.88 -9.28 16.15
CA ARG A 76 -6.65 -8.51 14.95
C ARG A 76 -5.30 -7.80 15.04
N HIS A 77 -4.52 -7.88 13.96
CA HIS A 77 -3.30 -7.13 13.74
C HIS A 77 -3.60 -5.70 13.25
N TRP A 78 -2.62 -4.82 13.26
CA TRP A 78 -2.71 -3.50 12.65
C TRP A 78 -1.36 -3.01 12.13
N CYS A 79 -1.36 -1.90 11.42
CA CYS A 79 -0.15 -1.34 10.81
C CYS A 79 -0.12 0.18 10.98
N LEU A 80 0.83 0.68 11.76
CA LEU A 80 1.11 2.12 11.80
C LEU A 80 1.88 2.50 10.53
N MET A 81 1.34 3.44 9.76
CA MET A 81 1.95 3.97 8.54
C MET A 81 2.26 5.45 8.68
N GLY A 82 3.46 5.85 8.26
CA GLY A 82 3.78 7.27 8.14
C GLY A 82 4.95 7.55 7.21
N GLU A 83 5.04 8.81 6.80
CA GLU A 83 6.15 9.34 6.01
C GLU A 83 7.21 9.93 6.94
N ILE A 84 8.47 9.57 6.72
CA ILE A 84 9.60 10.03 7.54
C ILE A 84 9.83 11.51 7.29
N GLU A 85 9.76 12.32 8.35
CA GLU A 85 10.04 13.76 8.32
C GLU A 85 11.40 14.10 8.93
N GLU A 86 11.84 13.33 9.92
CA GLU A 86 13.12 13.54 10.59
C GLU A 86 13.82 12.22 10.88
N VAL A 87 15.15 12.25 10.79
CA VAL A 87 16.02 11.10 11.04
C VAL A 87 17.10 11.54 12.02
N ASN A 88 17.25 10.80 13.11
CA ASN A 88 18.25 11.07 14.14
C ASN A 88 18.90 9.76 14.59
N TYR A 89 20.23 9.69 14.53
CA TYR A 89 21.00 8.50 14.93
C TYR A 89 21.83 8.73 16.20
N PHE A 90 21.63 9.84 16.90
CA PHE A 90 22.36 10.15 18.13
C PHE A 90 21.88 9.22 19.26
N ILE A 91 22.81 8.47 19.87
CA ILE A 91 22.60 7.40 20.87
C ILE A 91 21.92 6.16 20.30
N ARG A 92 20.76 6.29 19.66
CA ARG A 92 20.04 5.20 18.99
C ARG A 92 19.29 5.71 17.77
N PRO A 93 19.04 4.87 16.75
CA PRO A 93 18.22 5.26 15.62
C PRO A 93 16.82 5.69 16.08
N LYS A 94 16.43 6.87 15.64
CA LYS A 94 15.15 7.51 15.93
C LYS A 94 14.60 8.13 14.65
N LEU A 95 13.34 7.85 14.36
CA LEU A 95 12.62 8.45 13.23
C LEU A 95 11.43 9.25 13.76
N THR A 96 11.19 10.42 13.20
CA THR A 96 9.92 11.12 13.37
C THR A 96 9.13 10.97 12.08
N ILE A 97 7.90 10.48 12.16
CA ILE A 97 7.02 10.28 11.02
C ILE A 97 5.78 11.15 11.11
N ARG A 98 5.21 11.49 9.97
CA ARG A 98 3.86 12.02 9.85
C ARG A 98 2.92 10.94 9.34
N THR A 99 1.87 10.64 10.11
CA THR A 99 0.84 9.67 9.70
C THR A 99 -0.07 10.28 8.64
N ARG A 100 -0.92 9.46 8.01
CA ARG A 100 -1.98 9.95 7.11
C ARG A 100 -3.08 10.76 7.84
N PHE A 101 -3.04 10.81 9.17
CA PHE A 101 -3.92 11.60 10.01
C PHE A 101 -3.24 12.87 10.52
N ASP A 102 -2.07 13.22 9.95
CA ASP A 102 -1.28 14.39 10.29
C ASP A 102 -0.69 14.37 11.72
N GLU A 103 -0.64 13.20 12.34
CA GLU A 103 0.01 13.02 13.63
C GLU A 103 1.52 12.91 13.44
N LYS A 104 2.28 13.62 14.26
CA LYS A 104 3.73 13.41 14.37
C LYS A 104 4.03 12.37 15.43
N VAL A 105 4.68 11.27 15.02
CA VAL A 105 4.99 10.14 15.89
C VAL A 105 6.49 9.89 15.89
N THR A 106 7.06 9.76 17.07
CA THR A 106 8.48 9.41 17.21
C THR A 106 8.62 7.91 17.41
N ILE A 107 9.53 7.28 16.67
CA ILE A 107 9.84 5.85 16.74
C ILE A 107 11.29 5.70 17.21
N HIS A 108 11.48 5.04 18.35
CA HIS A 108 12.79 4.73 18.91
C HIS A 108 13.12 3.26 18.66
N PHE A 109 14.23 2.98 17.99
CA PHE A 109 14.64 1.62 17.66
C PHE A 109 15.56 1.05 18.74
N TYR A 110 15.14 -0.06 19.35
CA TYR A 110 15.87 -0.87 20.33
C TYR A 110 16.08 -2.28 19.75
N LEU A 111 16.61 -2.33 18.53
CA LEU A 111 16.88 -3.59 17.86
C LEU A 111 18.12 -4.25 18.46
N GLU A 112 18.11 -5.57 18.59
CA GLU A 112 19.30 -6.34 18.95
C GLU A 112 20.39 -6.17 17.86
N GLU A 113 21.63 -5.88 18.27
CA GLU A 113 22.72 -5.50 17.35
C GLU A 113 23.09 -6.60 16.34
N ASP A 114 22.87 -7.87 16.69
CA ASP A 114 23.16 -9.05 15.86
C ASP A 114 22.00 -9.42 14.92
N LYS A 115 20.83 -8.80 15.06
CA LYS A 115 19.65 -9.06 14.23
C LYS A 115 19.46 -7.96 13.20
N THR A 116 20.05 -8.16 12.03
CA THR A 116 19.75 -7.32 10.87
C THR A 116 18.29 -7.51 10.44
N PRO A 117 17.48 -6.44 10.34
CA PRO A 117 16.10 -6.57 9.89
C PRO A 117 16.04 -7.16 8.47
N PRO A 118 15.13 -8.11 8.20
CA PRO A 118 15.04 -8.77 6.89
C PRO A 118 14.52 -7.84 5.79
N THR A 119 13.82 -6.79 6.18
CA THR A 119 12.91 -5.99 5.34
C THR A 119 13.38 -4.56 5.12
N PHE A 120 14.36 -4.08 5.90
CA PHE A 120 14.90 -2.73 5.76
C PHE A 120 16.33 -2.62 6.27
N SER A 121 17.01 -1.57 5.81
CA SER A 121 18.25 -1.07 6.39
C SER A 121 18.01 0.36 6.87
N PHE A 122 18.70 0.82 7.91
CA PHE A 122 18.65 2.24 8.29
C PHE A 122 19.12 3.18 7.18
N THR A 123 19.91 2.70 6.21
CA THR A 123 20.25 3.47 4.99
C THR A 123 19.05 3.76 4.09
N ASP A 124 17.97 3.00 4.25
CA ASP A 124 16.71 3.22 3.55
C ASP A 124 15.77 4.15 4.33
N ALA A 125 16.07 4.50 5.58
CA ALA A 125 15.27 5.40 6.39
C ALA A 125 15.60 6.88 6.08
N LEU A 126 15.10 7.38 4.94
CA LEU A 126 15.33 8.75 4.49
C LEU A 126 14.07 9.60 4.58
N ILE A 127 14.24 10.91 4.75
CA ILE A 127 13.13 11.86 4.71
C ILE A 127 12.34 11.70 3.39
N GLY A 128 11.01 11.65 3.49
CA GLY A 128 10.09 11.41 2.38
C GLY A 128 9.92 9.94 1.99
N HIS A 129 10.59 9.00 2.67
CA HIS A 129 10.27 7.57 2.58
C HIS A 129 9.12 7.21 3.52
N THR A 130 8.44 6.10 3.23
CA THR A 130 7.31 5.63 4.03
C THR A 130 7.72 4.43 4.87
N ILE A 131 7.38 4.44 6.15
CA ILE A 131 7.56 3.29 7.05
C ILE A 131 6.20 2.69 7.40
N LEU A 132 6.17 1.36 7.46
CA LEU A 132 5.10 0.56 8.04
C LEU A 132 5.64 -0.18 9.25
N ILE A 133 4.88 -0.18 10.35
CA ILE A 133 5.18 -0.93 11.57
C ILE A 133 3.95 -1.76 11.91
N MET A 134 4.10 -3.08 11.84
CA MET A 134 3.06 -4.03 12.22
C MET A 134 2.93 -4.07 13.74
N ASP A 135 1.69 -4.09 14.22
CA ASP A 135 1.32 -4.15 15.65
C ASP A 135 2.07 -3.13 16.51
N ALA A 136 2.28 -1.92 15.98
CA ALA A 136 2.93 -0.84 16.71
C ALA A 136 2.12 -0.48 17.97
N GLU A 137 2.77 -0.31 19.11
CA GLU A 137 2.14 0.06 20.38
C GLU A 137 2.67 1.42 20.86
N LYS A 138 1.87 2.13 21.65
CA LYS A 138 2.33 3.35 22.33
C LYS A 138 3.20 2.98 23.51
N HIS A 139 4.28 3.72 23.64
CA HIS A 139 5.23 3.63 24.74
C HIS A 139 5.41 5.02 25.37
N ASP A 140 5.35 5.07 26.69
CA ASP A 140 5.65 6.25 27.50
C ASP A 140 7.15 6.29 27.78
N PHE A 141 7.84 7.30 27.24
CA PHE A 141 9.28 7.48 27.44
C PHE A 141 9.57 8.25 28.73
N LEU A 142 10.77 8.05 29.29
CA LEU A 142 11.21 8.70 30.52
C LEU A 142 11.25 10.23 30.46
N ASP A 143 11.29 10.82 29.27
CA ASP A 143 11.23 12.26 29.05
C ASP A 143 9.78 12.80 29.01
N GLY A 144 8.79 11.94 29.23
CA GLY A 144 7.37 12.25 29.18
C GLY A 144 6.78 12.30 27.77
N SER A 145 7.57 12.01 26.74
CA SER A 145 7.06 11.88 25.38
C SER A 145 6.38 10.52 25.18
N ILE A 146 5.41 10.48 24.26
CA ILE A 146 4.73 9.24 23.86
C ILE A 146 5.10 8.97 22.41
N GLY A 147 5.49 7.73 22.11
CA GLY A 147 5.87 7.31 20.76
C GLY A 147 5.81 5.79 20.61
N VAL A 148 6.59 5.25 19.67
CA VAL A 148 6.73 3.81 19.47
C VAL A 148 8.12 3.38 19.91
N ARG A 149 8.19 2.34 20.74
CA ARG A 149 9.43 1.63 21.06
C ARG A 149 9.50 0.37 20.20
N GLN A 150 10.37 0.36 19.20
CA GLN A 150 10.47 -0.76 18.26
C GLN A 150 11.64 -1.67 18.62
N GLU A 151 11.34 -2.88 19.08
CA GLU A 151 12.33 -3.91 19.45
C GLU A 151 12.51 -4.98 18.35
N TYR A 152 11.49 -5.17 17.51
CA TYR A 152 11.46 -6.24 16.51
C TYR A 152 11.58 -5.69 15.08
N GLY A 153 12.74 -5.90 14.44
CA GLY A 153 13.01 -5.37 13.10
C GLY A 153 12.20 -6.03 11.99
N ASP A 154 11.76 -7.27 12.19
CA ASP A 154 10.92 -8.03 11.25
C ASP A 154 9.47 -7.54 11.18
N LEU A 155 9.03 -6.65 12.08
CA LEU A 155 7.71 -6.01 12.02
C LEU A 155 7.72 -4.70 11.23
N VAL A 156 8.87 -4.28 10.70
CA VAL A 156 9.05 -2.98 10.06
C VAL A 156 9.31 -3.14 8.57
N VAL A 157 8.73 -2.29 7.74
CA VAL A 157 9.05 -2.21 6.31
C VAL A 157 9.25 -0.76 5.92
N ILE A 158 10.32 -0.46 5.19
CA ILE A 158 10.56 0.89 4.64
C ILE A 158 10.43 0.86 3.12
N PHE A 159 9.53 1.68 2.61
CA PHE A 159 9.32 1.91 1.18
C PHE A 159 10.02 3.20 0.75
N LYS A 160 10.84 3.11 -0.30
CA LYS A 160 11.65 4.23 -0.82
C LYS A 160 10.84 5.25 -1.62
N CYS A 161 9.64 5.59 -1.17
CA CYS A 161 8.72 6.54 -1.80
C CYS A 161 7.86 7.26 -0.75
N SER A 162 7.19 8.32 -1.17
CA SER A 162 6.20 9.02 -0.33
C SER A 162 4.98 8.13 -0.03
N MET A 163 4.26 8.47 1.03
CA MET A 163 3.08 7.74 1.47
C MET A 163 1.98 7.79 0.40
N GLN A 164 1.85 8.93 -0.30
CA GLN A 164 0.94 9.10 -1.43
C GLN A 164 1.23 8.11 -2.57
N THR A 165 2.52 7.93 -2.89
CA THR A 165 2.95 7.02 -3.96
C THR A 165 2.68 5.57 -3.59
N LEU A 166 2.89 5.22 -2.32
CA LEU A 166 2.64 3.89 -1.78
C LEU A 166 1.16 3.52 -1.88
N ILE A 167 0.28 4.37 -1.34
CA ILE A 167 -1.18 4.16 -1.35
C ILE A 167 -1.70 4.04 -2.78
N LYS A 168 -1.28 4.94 -3.68
CA LYS A 168 -1.68 4.90 -5.10
C LYS A 168 -1.28 3.57 -5.75
N THR A 169 -0.03 3.13 -5.54
CA THR A 169 0.49 1.89 -6.12
C THR A 169 -0.25 0.67 -5.56
N PHE A 170 -0.50 0.66 -4.26
CA PHE A 170 -1.25 -0.41 -3.60
C PHE A 170 -2.69 -0.50 -4.12
N GLY A 171 -3.37 0.64 -4.31
CA GLY A 171 -4.69 0.70 -4.92
C GLY A 171 -4.72 0.10 -6.33
N SER A 172 -3.74 0.42 -7.18
CA SER A 172 -3.62 -0.20 -8.51
C SER A 172 -3.40 -1.72 -8.46
N MET A 173 -2.77 -2.24 -7.41
CA MET A 173 -2.60 -3.69 -7.22
C MET A 173 -3.90 -4.40 -6.83
N MET A 174 -4.88 -3.70 -6.25
CA MET A 174 -6.17 -4.30 -5.87
C MET A 174 -7.16 -4.45 -7.03
N ALA A 175 -6.95 -3.70 -8.13
CA ALA A 175 -7.80 -3.77 -9.31
C ALA A 175 -7.57 -5.08 -10.12
N PRO A 176 -8.53 -5.48 -10.96
CA PRO A 176 -8.29 -6.51 -11.98
C PRO A 176 -7.05 -6.18 -12.81
N PRO A 177 -6.34 -7.19 -13.37
CA PRO A 177 -5.11 -6.95 -14.13
C PRO A 177 -5.30 -5.86 -15.19
N ALA A 178 -4.55 -4.77 -15.05
CA ALA A 178 -4.57 -3.62 -15.93
C ALA A 178 -3.15 -3.04 -16.06
N CYS A 179 -2.93 -2.21 -17.07
CA CYS A 179 -1.67 -1.49 -17.22
C CYS A 179 -1.44 -0.55 -16.02
N PHE A 180 -0.31 -0.66 -15.33
CA PHE A 180 0.01 0.20 -14.18
C PHE A 180 0.25 1.68 -14.54
N GLN A 181 0.45 1.99 -15.84
CA GLN A 181 0.63 3.37 -16.28
C GLN A 181 -0.66 4.03 -16.77
N CYS A 182 -1.44 3.33 -17.60
CA CYS A 182 -2.59 3.91 -18.31
C CYS A 182 -3.91 3.17 -18.05
N GLU A 183 -3.91 2.19 -17.15
CA GLU A 183 -5.10 1.45 -16.70
C GLU A 183 -5.81 0.62 -17.79
N ALA A 184 -5.21 0.49 -18.99
CA ALA A 184 -5.72 -0.35 -20.06
C ALA A 184 -5.86 -1.82 -19.60
N LYS A 185 -7.06 -2.39 -19.76
CA LYS A 185 -7.39 -3.78 -19.42
C LYS A 185 -7.02 -4.74 -20.56
N PRO A 186 -6.73 -6.01 -20.27
CA PRO A 186 -6.56 -7.02 -21.30
C PRO A 186 -7.90 -7.25 -22.02
N SER A 187 -7.85 -7.46 -23.33
CA SER A 187 -9.02 -7.86 -24.11
C SER A 187 -9.46 -9.26 -23.66
N SER A 188 -10.73 -9.43 -23.28
CA SER A 188 -11.31 -10.73 -22.94
C SER A 188 -11.13 -11.74 -24.10
N PRO A 189 -10.91 -13.04 -23.82
CA PRO A 189 -10.91 -14.05 -24.87
C PRO A 189 -12.34 -14.23 -25.37
N THR A 190 -12.62 -13.79 -26.60
CA THR A 190 -13.83 -14.20 -27.32
C THR A 190 -13.71 -15.69 -27.60
N GLN A 191 -14.52 -16.52 -26.94
CA GLN A 191 -14.68 -17.92 -27.32
C GLN A 191 -15.44 -17.98 -28.64
N ASN A 192 -14.75 -18.15 -29.76
CA ASN A 192 -15.38 -18.64 -30.98
C ASN A 192 -15.05 -20.12 -31.14
N SER A 193 -16.00 -20.95 -30.73
CA SER A 193 -16.08 -22.35 -31.12
C SER A 193 -16.48 -22.46 -32.58
N SER A 194 -15.63 -23.12 -33.36
CA SER A 194 -16.00 -24.16 -34.33
C SER A 194 -16.91 -23.82 -35.53
N LEU A 195 -16.31 -24.04 -36.71
CA LEU A 195 -16.90 -24.44 -38.00
C LEU A 195 -17.49 -23.32 -38.88
N GLU A 196 -16.74 -22.96 -39.93
CA GLU A 196 -17.15 -23.30 -41.30
C GLU A 196 -15.96 -23.22 -42.27
N LYS A 197 -15.66 -24.37 -42.90
CA LYS A 197 -14.88 -24.46 -44.15
C LYS A 197 -15.72 -23.85 -45.28
N LYS A 198 -15.11 -23.07 -46.17
CA LYS A 198 -15.38 -23.16 -47.62
C LYS A 198 -14.32 -22.42 -48.45
N GLU A 199 -13.56 -23.25 -49.14
CA GLU A 199 -12.97 -23.19 -50.50
C GLU A 199 -12.96 -21.85 -51.28
N ASN A 200 -11.79 -21.60 -51.90
CA ASN A 200 -11.54 -20.72 -53.06
C ASN A 200 -12.11 -21.33 -54.35
N PRO A 201 -12.49 -20.57 -55.41
CA PRO A 201 -11.48 -20.05 -56.37
C PRO A 201 -11.78 -18.77 -57.20
N VAL A 202 -10.68 -18.06 -57.53
CA VAL A 202 -10.21 -17.49 -58.83
C VAL A 202 -10.96 -16.32 -59.54
N SER A 203 -10.12 -15.30 -59.86
CA SER A 203 -10.03 -14.42 -61.05
C SER A 203 -10.62 -12.99 -61.11
N ALA A 204 -9.70 -12.07 -61.46
CA ALA A 204 -9.76 -10.93 -62.40
C ALA A 204 -10.23 -9.52 -61.96
N ASP A 205 -9.29 -8.59 -62.22
CA ASP A 205 -9.39 -7.23 -62.78
C ASP A 205 -9.56 -5.93 -61.95
N LEU A 206 -8.56 -5.06 -62.19
CA LEU A 206 -8.51 -3.60 -62.39
C LEU A 206 -9.27 -2.56 -61.52
N SER A 207 -8.45 -1.72 -60.86
CA SER A 207 -8.47 -0.25 -60.77
C SER A 207 -9.32 0.55 -59.74
N SER A 208 -8.58 1.44 -59.04
CA SER A 208 -8.88 2.84 -58.65
C SER A 208 -9.20 3.20 -57.17
N HIS A 209 -8.32 4.06 -56.64
CA HIS A 209 -8.49 5.22 -55.74
C HIS A 209 -9.45 5.17 -54.53
N GLY A 210 -8.88 5.47 -53.34
CA GLY A 210 -9.61 6.20 -52.30
C GLY A 210 -9.27 5.80 -50.87
N ASN A 211 -8.48 6.65 -50.20
CA ASN A 211 -8.18 6.66 -48.77
C ASN A 211 -9.31 6.14 -47.87
N GLN A 212 -8.99 5.16 -47.02
CA GLN A 212 -9.72 4.94 -45.77
C GLN A 212 -8.73 4.93 -44.62
N ASP A 213 -8.92 5.88 -43.72
CA ASP A 213 -8.27 5.96 -42.42
C ASP A 213 -8.30 4.60 -41.74
N SER A 214 -7.13 4.01 -41.63
CA SER A 214 -6.92 2.73 -40.99
C SER A 214 -7.10 2.94 -39.49
N GLN A 215 -8.29 2.62 -38.97
CA GLN A 215 -8.41 2.20 -37.58
C GLN A 215 -7.38 1.07 -37.36
N PRO A 216 -6.47 1.16 -36.38
CA PRO A 216 -5.58 0.05 -36.14
C PRO A 216 -6.44 -1.11 -35.67
N ALA A 217 -6.37 -2.20 -36.43
CA ALA A 217 -6.98 -3.48 -36.14
C ALA A 217 -6.81 -3.82 -34.66
N SER A 218 -7.92 -4.26 -34.05
CA SER A 218 -8.03 -4.68 -32.66
C SER A 218 -7.07 -5.83 -32.35
N ALA A 219 -5.81 -5.50 -32.09
CA ALA A 219 -4.84 -6.43 -31.56
C ALA A 219 -5.25 -6.77 -30.12
N SER A 220 -5.41 -8.06 -29.85
CA SER A 220 -5.64 -8.58 -28.51
C SER A 220 -4.52 -8.12 -27.59
N LEU A 221 -4.85 -7.22 -26.65
CA LEU A 221 -3.89 -6.62 -25.74
C LEU A 221 -3.53 -7.61 -24.63
N SER A 222 -2.45 -8.35 -24.83
CA SER A 222 -1.81 -9.12 -23.75
C SER A 222 -0.92 -8.20 -22.91
N LEU A 223 -1.12 -8.19 -21.59
CA LEU A 223 -0.30 -7.40 -20.68
C LEU A 223 1.04 -8.09 -20.40
N LYS A 224 2.13 -7.33 -20.47
CA LYS A 224 3.49 -7.79 -20.16
C LYS A 224 3.84 -7.46 -18.71
N LYS A 225 4.38 -8.45 -17.98
CA LYS A 225 4.87 -8.28 -16.60
C LYS A 225 6.22 -7.57 -16.56
N CYS A 226 6.47 -6.83 -15.50
CA CYS A 226 7.82 -6.38 -15.15
C CYS A 226 8.72 -7.59 -14.90
N ALA A 227 9.84 -7.70 -15.63
CA ALA A 227 10.76 -8.83 -15.52
C ALA A 227 11.33 -9.03 -14.11
N ARG A 228 11.45 -7.94 -13.32
CA ARG A 228 12.06 -7.98 -11.99
C ARG A 228 11.07 -8.36 -10.90
N CYS A 229 9.96 -7.63 -10.76
CA CYS A 229 9.01 -7.88 -9.69
C CYS A 229 7.92 -8.90 -10.03
N GLN A 230 7.65 -9.12 -11.32
CA GLN A 230 6.57 -9.99 -11.83
C GLN A 230 5.15 -9.60 -11.38
N ILE A 231 4.99 -8.47 -10.70
CA ILE A 231 3.72 -7.99 -10.12
C ILE A 231 3.11 -6.86 -10.96
N ALA A 232 3.92 -5.91 -11.45
CA ALA A 232 3.42 -4.81 -12.27
C ALA A 232 3.23 -5.24 -13.73
N PHE A 233 2.12 -4.84 -14.35
CA PHE A 233 1.72 -5.20 -15.72
C PHE A 233 1.63 -3.97 -16.63
N TYR A 234 1.91 -4.14 -17.93
CA TYR A 234 1.93 -3.06 -18.92
C TYR A 234 1.41 -3.49 -20.29
N CYS A 235 0.66 -2.62 -20.96
CA CYS A 235 0.22 -2.85 -22.34
C CYS A 235 1.33 -2.63 -23.37
N SER A 236 2.37 -1.87 -23.02
CA SER A 236 3.47 -1.52 -23.94
C SER A 236 4.78 -1.25 -23.19
N LYS A 237 5.90 -1.30 -23.93
CA LYS A 237 7.21 -0.91 -23.41
C LYS A 237 7.28 0.58 -23.03
N LEU A 238 6.52 1.42 -23.73
CA LEU A 238 6.37 2.85 -23.42
C LEU A 238 5.76 3.03 -22.03
N CYS A 239 4.63 2.38 -21.77
CA CYS A 239 3.97 2.40 -20.46
C CYS A 239 4.88 1.88 -19.34
N GLN A 240 5.62 0.79 -19.57
CA GLN A 240 6.59 0.29 -18.60
C GLN A 240 7.68 1.33 -18.30
N THR A 241 8.23 1.96 -19.33
CA THR A 241 9.35 2.92 -19.19
C THR A 241 8.90 4.20 -18.49
N GLN A 242 7.67 4.65 -18.76
CA GLN A 242 7.09 5.79 -18.08
C GLN A 242 6.84 5.49 -16.60
N HIS A 243 6.14 4.39 -16.28
CA HIS A 243 5.90 4.00 -14.88
C HIS A 243 7.20 3.77 -14.12
N TRP A 244 8.24 3.23 -14.79
CA TRP A 244 9.57 3.08 -14.22
C TRP A 244 10.16 4.40 -13.73
N LYS A 245 10.04 5.47 -14.52
CA LYS A 245 10.52 6.81 -14.16
C LYS A 245 9.67 7.46 -13.09
N ASP A 246 8.35 7.31 -13.17
CA ASP A 246 7.40 8.00 -12.31
C ASP A 246 7.49 7.51 -10.85
N SER A 247 7.47 6.19 -10.64
CA SER A 247 7.42 5.62 -9.28
C SER A 247 7.97 4.21 -9.17
N HIS A 248 7.83 3.37 -10.20
CA HIS A 248 8.08 1.94 -10.08
C HIS A 248 9.54 1.61 -9.79
N LYS A 249 10.52 2.40 -10.27
CA LYS A 249 11.95 2.15 -9.96
C LYS A 249 12.21 2.06 -8.46
N LYS A 250 11.53 2.90 -7.67
CA LYS A 250 11.68 3.01 -6.21
C LYS A 250 10.97 1.86 -5.48
N LEU A 251 9.88 1.37 -6.05
CA LEU A 251 9.02 0.35 -5.44
C LEU A 251 9.28 -1.07 -5.95
N CYS A 252 9.98 -1.23 -7.08
CA CYS A 252 10.08 -2.52 -7.77
C CYS A 252 10.66 -3.64 -6.89
N SER A 253 11.64 -3.33 -6.03
CA SER A 253 12.20 -4.30 -5.08
C SER A 253 11.22 -4.68 -3.97
N SER A 254 10.36 -3.75 -3.56
CA SER A 254 9.43 -3.91 -2.44
C SER A 254 8.04 -4.38 -2.86
N MET A 255 7.80 -4.63 -4.16
CA MET A 255 6.49 -5.08 -4.66
C MET A 255 6.04 -6.40 -4.02
N LYS A 256 6.97 -7.32 -3.71
CA LYS A 256 6.63 -8.57 -3.01
C LYS A 256 6.04 -8.30 -1.63
N TYR A 257 6.58 -7.33 -0.88
CA TYR A 257 6.02 -6.93 0.40
C TYR A 257 4.63 -6.30 0.24
N LEU A 258 4.40 -5.49 -0.80
CA LEU A 258 3.05 -4.97 -1.08
C LEU A 258 2.06 -6.10 -1.41
N GLN A 259 2.52 -7.14 -2.10
CA GLN A 259 1.70 -8.32 -2.36
C GLN A 259 1.38 -9.07 -1.06
N LEU A 260 2.37 -9.28 -0.17
CA LEU A 260 2.15 -9.88 1.14
C LEU A 260 1.16 -9.06 1.99
N LEU A 261 1.31 -7.73 2.05
CA LEU A 261 0.37 -6.84 2.75
C LEU A 261 -1.04 -6.94 2.17
N ARG A 262 -1.16 -7.05 0.84
CA ARG A 262 -2.46 -7.30 0.19
C ARG A 262 -3.06 -8.63 0.60
N GLU A 263 -2.26 -9.67 0.80
CA GLU A 263 -2.71 -11.02 1.16
C GLU A 263 -2.93 -11.20 2.68
N LEU A 264 -2.29 -10.38 3.52
CA LEU A 264 -2.32 -10.46 4.98
C LEU A 264 -3.73 -10.34 5.57
N ASP A 265 -4.27 -11.41 6.13
CA ASP A 265 -5.50 -11.30 6.91
C ASP A 265 -5.20 -10.69 8.28
N PHE A 266 -5.55 -9.42 8.46
CA PHE A 266 -5.41 -8.74 9.73
C PHE A 266 -6.25 -9.38 10.85
N THR A 267 -7.22 -10.26 10.56
CA THR A 267 -7.99 -11.00 11.59
C THR A 267 -7.43 -12.38 11.93
N SER A 268 -6.39 -12.82 11.22
CA SER A 268 -5.66 -14.04 11.58
C SER A 268 -4.90 -13.81 12.89
N THR A 269 -4.76 -14.84 13.72
CA THR A 269 -3.96 -14.78 14.96
C THR A 269 -2.48 -15.08 14.74
N SER A 270 -2.05 -15.19 13.48
CA SER A 270 -0.65 -15.43 13.11
C SER A 270 -0.10 -14.16 12.48
N VAL A 271 0.85 -13.50 13.15
CA VAL A 271 1.66 -12.45 12.51
C VAL A 271 2.40 -13.11 11.35
N ILE A 272 2.24 -12.58 10.14
CA ILE A 272 3.14 -12.97 9.05
C ILE A 272 4.49 -12.33 9.38
N SER A 273 5.43 -13.10 9.90
CA SER A 273 6.85 -12.73 9.80
C SER A 273 7.13 -12.54 8.33
N VAL A 274 7.62 -11.36 7.93
CA VAL A 274 7.93 -11.01 6.52
C VAL A 274 9.19 -11.71 5.99
N ASN A 275 9.46 -12.91 6.52
CA ASN A 275 10.46 -13.85 6.07
C ASN A 275 9.82 -14.73 4.99
N GLY A 276 10.03 -14.34 3.73
CA GLY A 276 9.93 -15.25 2.60
C GLY A 276 11.18 -16.11 2.49
#